data_AF-A0A3C1YP27-F1
#
_entry.id   AF-A0A3C1YP27-F1
#
_cell.length_a   1.000
_cell.length_b   1.000
_cell.length_c   1.000
_cell.angle_alpha   90.00
_cell.angle_beta   90.00
_cell.angle_gamma   90.00
#
_symmetry.space_group_name_H-M   'P 1'
#
loop_
_entity.id
_entity.type
_entity.pdbx_description
1 polymer ?
#
loop_
_entity_poly.entity_id
_entity_poly.type
_entity_poly.pdbx_seq_one_letter_code
_entity_poly.pdbx_strand_id
1 'polypeptide(L)'
;MTQVRIIGEPRPPYNEIVDDIPLPDANIDKLLFKQKIAWEQLLYEEVMDGLGYSNNREPMKKLAQNISLISLIALNENADGTDLSSLQLESILFMASGLLPSLNETNDQDSKVHIHSLHSAWSELPKKIPLSQIDHIDWIFSPTRPSNFPTIRIATASVFLQKIIHQSLFKSIITIVSGKYSSPESKIDQLVRVFDAGDHPFWNYHYSFTEATHKKHSILGESRMFDIIVNTIIPFVCLYANVFGKEDIFEHCLNIAVELPLLEDNAILRTMNKQLVNNKLKIEFAYQQQGLIQLHKRYCVVERCGECEIGKVVFTP
;
A
#
# COMPACT_ATOMS: atom_id res chain seq x y z
N MET A 1 -31.40 23.83 30.77
CA MET A 1 -31.30 24.39 29.41
C MET A 1 -30.72 23.32 28.51
N THR A 2 -31.58 22.66 27.75
CA THR A 2 -31.19 21.62 26.78
C THR A 2 -30.43 22.32 25.65
N GLN A 3 -29.12 22.09 25.55
CA GLN A 3 -28.37 22.53 24.38
C GLN A 3 -28.96 21.81 23.16
N VAL A 4 -29.71 22.56 22.35
CA VAL A 4 -30.12 22.09 21.03
C VAL A 4 -28.83 21.82 20.26
N ARG A 5 -28.51 20.54 20.04
CA ARG A 5 -27.42 20.16 19.15
C ARG A 5 -27.82 20.67 17.77
N ILE A 6 -27.15 21.72 17.33
CA ILE A 6 -27.36 22.28 16.00
C ILE A 6 -26.96 21.18 15.01
N ILE A 7 -27.95 20.62 14.34
CA ILE A 7 -27.76 19.78 13.16
C ILE A 7 -27.13 20.72 12.12
N GLY A 8 -25.93 20.43 11.65
CA GLY A 8 -25.42 21.08 10.45
C GLY A 8 -26.40 20.76 9.34
N GLU A 9 -27.14 21.76 8.85
CA GLU A 9 -27.95 21.55 7.65
C GLU A 9 -27.01 21.13 6.53
N PRO A 10 -27.34 20.06 5.78
CA PRO A 10 -26.52 19.65 4.66
C PRO A 10 -26.35 20.85 3.73
N ARG A 11 -25.11 21.27 3.51
CA ARG A 11 -24.79 22.22 2.44
C ARG A 11 -25.37 21.64 1.14
N PRO A 12 -25.86 22.50 0.21
CA PRO A 12 -26.58 22.06 -0.99
C PRO A 12 -25.85 20.88 -1.65
N PRO A 13 -26.61 19.89 -2.17
CA PRO A 13 -26.08 18.56 -2.41
C PRO A 13 -24.86 18.66 -3.32
N TYR A 14 -23.71 18.26 -2.81
CA TYR A 14 -22.69 17.71 -3.69
C TYR A 14 -23.40 16.58 -4.45
N ASN A 15 -23.45 16.65 -5.77
CA ASN A 15 -24.11 15.66 -6.65
C ASN A 15 -23.47 14.26 -6.60
N GLU A 16 -22.70 13.96 -5.55
CA GLU A 16 -22.12 12.66 -5.26
C GLU A 16 -22.95 11.98 -4.17
N ILE A 17 -23.68 10.95 -4.58
CA ILE A 17 -24.30 9.99 -3.67
C ILE A 17 -23.16 9.38 -2.85
N VAL A 18 -23.22 9.46 -1.52
CA VAL A 18 -22.11 8.98 -0.65
C VAL A 18 -21.80 7.49 -0.85
N ASP A 19 -22.85 6.73 -1.18
CA ASP A 19 -22.79 5.31 -1.46
C ASP A 19 -22.37 4.99 -2.90
N ASP A 20 -22.37 5.99 -3.79
CA ASP A 20 -21.59 5.91 -5.02
C ASP A 20 -20.14 6.12 -4.63
N ILE A 21 -19.49 5.02 -4.21
CA ILE A 21 -18.06 4.84 -4.52
C ILE A 21 -17.96 5.28 -5.98
N PRO A 22 -17.15 6.31 -6.35
CA PRO A 22 -17.03 6.68 -7.76
C PRO A 22 -16.76 5.38 -8.49
N LEU A 23 -17.74 4.96 -9.32
CA LEU A 23 -17.62 3.71 -10.06
C LEU A 23 -16.26 3.85 -10.75
N PRO A 24 -15.28 2.96 -10.48
CA PRO A 24 -14.03 3.01 -11.23
C PRO A 24 -14.46 3.07 -12.68
N ASP A 25 -14.08 4.17 -13.35
CA ASP A 25 -14.64 4.66 -14.60
C ASP A 25 -15.29 3.51 -15.38
N ALA A 26 -16.62 3.54 -15.57
CA ALA A 26 -17.42 2.38 -16.01
C ALA A 26 -16.93 1.74 -17.33
N ASN A 27 -15.98 2.40 -17.99
CA ASN A 27 -15.14 1.90 -19.07
C ASN A 27 -13.84 1.24 -18.56
N ILE A 28 -13.93 0.32 -17.59
CA ILE A 28 -12.83 -0.63 -17.36
C ILE A 28 -12.71 -1.45 -18.64
N ASP A 29 -11.63 -1.24 -19.40
CA ASP A 29 -11.35 -2.06 -20.56
C ASP A 29 -11.06 -3.49 -20.12
N LYS A 30 -12.09 -4.33 -20.14
CA LYS A 30 -11.97 -5.76 -19.83
C LYS A 30 -10.95 -6.46 -20.73
N LEU A 31 -10.61 -5.91 -21.89
CA LEU A 31 -9.58 -6.42 -22.78
C LEU A 31 -8.18 -6.25 -22.18
N LEU A 32 -7.91 -5.13 -21.50
CA LEU A 32 -6.65 -4.88 -20.80
C LEU A 32 -6.39 -5.95 -19.73
N PHE A 33 -7.44 -6.30 -18.97
CA PHE A 33 -7.36 -7.30 -17.89
C PHE A 33 -7.41 -8.76 -18.35
N LYS A 34 -7.42 -9.05 -19.65
CA LYS A 34 -7.21 -10.42 -20.15
C LYS A 34 -5.77 -10.89 -19.98
N GLN A 35 -4.83 -9.96 -19.86
CA GLN A 35 -3.40 -10.29 -19.79
C GLN A 35 -2.93 -10.32 -18.33
N LYS A 36 -2.20 -11.38 -17.97
CA LYS A 36 -1.57 -11.54 -16.65
C LYS A 36 -0.75 -10.31 -16.25
N ILE A 37 0.01 -9.76 -17.20
CA ILE A 37 0.89 -8.62 -16.95
C ILE A 37 0.14 -7.36 -16.50
N ALA A 38 -1.11 -7.15 -16.95
CA ALA A 38 -1.92 -6.01 -16.50
C ALA A 38 -2.28 -6.14 -15.02
N TRP A 39 -2.61 -7.36 -14.55
CA TRP A 39 -2.87 -7.63 -13.13
C TRP A 39 -1.61 -7.52 -12.28
N GLU A 40 -0.47 -7.99 -12.79
CA GLU A 40 0.80 -7.85 -12.08
C GLU A 40 1.23 -6.39 -11.98
N GLN A 41 1.03 -5.60 -13.04
CA GLN A 41 1.30 -4.15 -13.02
C GLN A 41 0.38 -3.43 -12.04
N LEU A 42 -0.92 -3.74 -12.05
CA LEU A 42 -1.87 -3.18 -11.09
C LEU A 42 -1.48 -3.55 -9.65
N LEU A 43 -1.14 -4.81 -9.39
CA LEU A 43 -0.67 -5.24 -8.07
C LEU A 43 0.59 -4.46 -7.65
N TYR A 44 1.54 -4.28 -8.57
CA TYR A 44 2.75 -3.51 -8.32
C TYR A 44 2.43 -2.06 -7.92
N GLU A 45 1.60 -1.36 -8.70
CA GLU A 45 1.19 0.02 -8.41
C GLU A 45 0.46 0.14 -7.07
N GLU A 46 -0.45 -0.78 -6.75
CA GLU A 46 -1.24 -0.72 -5.52
C GLU A 46 -0.44 -1.11 -4.28
N VAL A 47 0.57 -1.99 -4.41
CA VAL A 47 1.55 -2.26 -3.33
C VAL A 47 2.44 -1.04 -3.11
N MET A 48 2.88 -0.37 -4.17
CA MET A 48 3.68 0.85 -4.10
C MET A 48 2.89 1.98 -3.43
N ASP A 49 1.64 2.20 -3.83
CA ASP A 49 0.71 3.12 -3.17
C ASP A 49 0.57 2.81 -1.68
N GLY A 50 0.30 1.54 -1.33
CA GLY A 50 0.17 1.09 0.06
C GLY A 50 1.43 1.34 0.91
N LEU A 51 2.62 1.21 0.32
CA LEU A 51 3.89 1.54 0.98
C LEU A 51 4.09 3.06 1.20
N GLY A 52 3.38 3.92 0.48
CA GLY A 52 3.50 5.37 0.56
C GLY A 52 2.80 6.04 1.75
N TYR A 53 1.90 5.36 2.47
CA TYR A 53 1.09 5.96 3.55
C TYR A 53 0.34 7.23 3.15
N SER A 54 -0.12 8.01 4.12
CA SER A 54 -0.83 9.25 3.85
C SER A 54 -0.04 10.25 3.01
N ASN A 55 1.28 10.30 3.14
CA ASN A 55 2.08 11.43 2.64
C ASN A 55 2.88 11.11 1.37
N ASN A 56 3.19 9.84 1.09
CA ASN A 56 4.03 9.43 -0.03
C ASN A 56 3.34 8.44 -0.99
N ARG A 57 2.00 8.33 -0.94
CA ARG A 57 1.21 7.49 -1.85
C ARG A 57 1.43 7.86 -3.31
N GLU A 58 1.20 9.12 -3.65
CA GLU A 58 1.36 9.64 -5.01
C GLU A 58 2.77 9.44 -5.58
N PRO A 59 3.87 9.85 -4.90
CA PRO A 59 5.21 9.63 -5.44
C PRO A 59 5.58 8.14 -5.54
N MET A 60 5.14 7.27 -4.62
CA MET A 60 5.36 5.82 -4.76
C MET A 60 4.60 5.24 -5.96
N LYS A 61 3.34 5.62 -6.16
CA LYS A 61 2.55 5.15 -7.32
C LYS A 61 3.13 5.65 -8.64
N LYS A 62 3.52 6.93 -8.70
CA LYS A 62 4.22 7.52 -9.84
C LYS A 62 5.53 6.79 -10.14
N LEU A 63 6.27 6.37 -9.10
CA LEU A 63 7.51 5.60 -9.27
C LEU A 63 7.24 4.25 -9.95
N ALA A 64 6.17 3.58 -9.54
CA ALA A 64 5.73 2.30 -10.11
C ALA A 64 5.27 2.42 -11.57
N GLN A 65 4.66 3.55 -11.92
CA GLN A 65 4.24 3.85 -13.28
C GLN A 65 5.42 4.21 -14.19
N ASN A 66 6.39 4.97 -13.67
CA ASN A 66 7.62 5.31 -14.38
C ASN A 66 8.47 4.07 -14.66
N ILE A 67 8.52 3.13 -13.71
CA ILE A 67 9.28 1.87 -13.81
C ILE A 67 8.30 0.70 -13.99
N SER A 68 7.65 0.64 -15.15
CA SER A 68 6.65 -0.40 -15.41
C SER A 68 7.26 -1.81 -15.43
N LEU A 69 6.48 -2.82 -15.04
CA LEU A 69 6.88 -4.23 -15.07
C LEU A 69 7.28 -4.68 -16.47
N ILE A 70 6.62 -4.18 -17.51
CA ILE A 70 6.97 -4.48 -18.91
C ILE A 70 8.40 -4.03 -19.21
N SER A 71 8.79 -2.85 -18.72
CA SER A 71 10.15 -2.33 -18.92
C SER A 71 11.19 -3.20 -18.20
N LEU A 72 10.88 -3.66 -16.98
CA LEU A 72 11.74 -4.54 -16.19
C LEU A 72 11.87 -5.94 -16.80
N ILE A 73 10.77 -6.53 -17.27
CA ILE A 73 10.79 -7.83 -17.94
C ILE A 73 11.58 -7.73 -19.25
N ALA A 74 11.39 -6.67 -20.03
CA ALA A 74 12.15 -6.45 -21.25
C ALA A 74 13.65 -6.30 -20.98
N LEU A 75 14.07 -5.70 -19.87
CA LEU A 75 15.48 -5.70 -19.47
C LEU A 75 16.01 -7.11 -19.21
N ASN A 76 15.20 -7.94 -18.55
CA ASN A 76 15.55 -9.31 -18.17
C ASN A 76 15.76 -10.22 -19.38
N GLU A 77 14.88 -10.12 -20.37
CA GLU A 77 14.94 -10.90 -21.62
C GLU A 77 16.16 -10.57 -22.49
N ASN A 78 16.81 -9.42 -22.26
CA ASN A 78 18.01 -8.99 -22.98
C ASN A 78 19.32 -9.26 -22.20
N ALA A 79 19.24 -9.74 -20.96
CA ALA A 79 20.39 -10.27 -20.22
C ALA A 79 20.61 -11.74 -20.63
N ASP A 80 21.77 -12.33 -20.30
CA ASP A 80 22.14 -13.72 -20.62
C ASP A 80 21.28 -14.80 -19.89
N GLY A 81 19.97 -14.59 -19.78
CA GLY A 81 19.02 -15.44 -19.06
C GLY A 81 19.07 -15.31 -17.54
N THR A 82 19.78 -14.30 -17.00
CA THR A 82 19.88 -14.07 -15.56
C THR A 82 18.84 -13.05 -15.12
N ASP A 83 18.02 -13.46 -14.16
CA ASP A 83 17.01 -12.64 -13.50
C ASP A 83 17.63 -11.38 -12.85
N LEU A 84 16.95 -10.23 -12.97
CA LEU A 84 17.34 -9.00 -12.26
C LEU A 84 17.49 -9.29 -10.76
N SER A 85 18.70 -9.05 -10.24
CA SER A 85 18.99 -9.23 -8.82
C SER A 85 18.24 -8.22 -7.95
N SER A 86 18.07 -8.54 -6.66
CA SER A 86 17.45 -7.63 -5.69
C SER A 86 18.16 -6.27 -5.65
N LEU A 87 19.50 -6.26 -5.75
CA LEU A 87 20.31 -5.04 -5.76
C LEU A 87 20.10 -4.21 -7.05
N GLN A 88 19.92 -4.86 -8.20
CA GLN A 88 19.60 -4.17 -9.45
C GLN A 88 18.20 -3.55 -9.40
N LEU A 89 17.20 -4.27 -8.90
CA LEU A 89 15.85 -3.73 -8.73
C LEU A 89 15.84 -2.54 -7.76
N GLU A 90 16.53 -2.68 -6.63
CA GLU A 90 16.70 -1.58 -5.67
C GLU A 90 17.37 -0.37 -6.31
N SER A 91 18.46 -0.59 -7.05
CA SER A 91 19.19 0.45 -7.77
C SER A 91 18.30 1.18 -8.78
N ILE A 92 17.53 0.44 -9.59
CA ILE A 92 16.61 1.04 -10.57
C ILE A 92 15.59 1.95 -9.86
N LEU A 93 14.99 1.49 -8.76
CA LEU A 93 14.00 2.28 -8.04
C LEU A 93 14.61 3.53 -7.38
N PHE A 94 15.81 3.44 -6.82
CA PHE A 94 16.49 4.60 -6.23
C PHE A 94 16.99 5.61 -7.26
N MET A 95 17.47 5.14 -8.41
CA MET A 95 17.84 6.01 -9.52
C MET A 95 16.62 6.76 -10.07
N ALA A 96 15.47 6.08 -10.15
CA ALA A 96 14.20 6.66 -10.61
C ALA A 96 13.52 7.56 -9.57
N SER A 97 13.73 7.32 -8.27
CA SER A 97 13.13 8.14 -7.22
C SER A 97 13.83 9.48 -7.04
N GLY A 98 15.07 9.62 -7.53
CA GLY A 98 15.89 10.81 -7.28
C GLY A 98 16.44 10.88 -5.85
N LEU A 99 16.30 9.81 -5.06
CA LEU A 99 16.74 9.74 -3.65
C LEU A 99 18.07 9.02 -3.44
N LEU A 100 18.76 8.57 -4.50
CA LEU A 100 20.11 8.03 -4.39
C LEU A 100 21.11 9.20 -4.26
N PRO A 101 21.73 9.40 -3.09
CA PRO A 101 22.71 10.48 -2.93
C PRO A 101 24.04 10.14 -3.59
N SER A 102 24.86 11.16 -3.82
CA SER A 102 26.27 10.98 -4.17
C SER A 102 27.10 10.51 -2.97
N LEU A 103 28.25 9.88 -3.23
CA LEU A 103 29.15 9.36 -2.18
C LEU A 103 29.68 10.42 -1.20
N ASN A 104 29.60 11.71 -1.57
CA ASN A 104 30.10 12.82 -0.75
C ASN A 104 29.06 13.36 0.24
N GLU A 105 27.80 12.93 0.14
CA GLU A 105 26.69 13.44 0.97
C GLU A 105 26.55 12.73 2.31
N THR A 106 27.32 11.67 2.55
CA THR A 106 27.34 10.95 3.82
C THR A 106 28.77 10.67 4.27
N ASN A 107 28.99 10.68 5.59
CA ASN A 107 30.25 10.24 6.20
C ASN A 107 30.18 8.80 6.72
N ASP A 108 28.99 8.20 6.72
CA ASP A 108 28.78 6.84 7.16
C ASP A 108 29.38 5.85 6.14
N GLN A 109 30.22 4.93 6.63
CA GLN A 109 30.98 4.03 5.77
C GLN A 109 30.09 2.96 5.14
N ASP A 110 29.11 2.43 5.88
CA ASP A 110 28.17 1.42 5.38
C ASP A 110 27.28 2.02 4.27
N SER A 111 26.84 3.26 4.46
CA SER A 111 26.10 4.02 3.45
C SER A 111 26.93 4.24 2.19
N LYS A 112 28.22 4.61 2.30
CA LYS A 112 29.10 4.73 1.13
C LYS A 112 29.23 3.41 0.36
N VAL A 113 29.38 2.30 1.07
CA VAL A 113 29.46 0.96 0.46
C VAL A 113 28.16 0.61 -0.26
N HIS A 114 27.01 0.85 0.37
CA HIS A 114 25.70 0.56 -0.22
C HIS A 114 25.41 1.46 -1.44
N ILE A 115 25.62 2.77 -1.33
CA ILE A 115 25.49 3.73 -2.44
C ILE A 115 26.39 3.32 -3.63
N HIS A 116 27.65 2.96 -3.36
CA HIS A 116 28.55 2.49 -4.41
C HIS A 116 28.00 1.21 -5.08
N SER A 117 27.51 0.26 -4.29
CA SER A 117 26.93 -0.99 -4.79
C SER A 117 25.70 -0.73 -5.68
N LEU A 118 24.84 0.22 -5.31
CA LEU A 118 23.69 0.63 -6.12
C LEU A 118 24.12 1.29 -7.44
N HIS A 119 25.12 2.17 -7.43
CA HIS A 119 25.63 2.78 -8.67
C HIS A 119 26.33 1.76 -9.59
N SER A 120 27.07 0.81 -9.02
CA SER A 120 27.69 -0.28 -9.78
C SER A 120 26.61 -1.18 -10.40
N ALA A 121 25.61 -1.60 -9.63
CA ALA A 121 24.49 -2.38 -10.12
C ALA A 121 23.71 -1.67 -11.23
N TRP A 122 23.52 -0.34 -11.12
CA TRP A 122 22.95 0.44 -12.21
C TRP A 122 23.83 0.37 -13.44
N SER A 123 25.14 0.62 -13.29
CA SER A 123 26.12 0.68 -14.37
C SER A 123 26.20 -0.61 -15.18
N GLU A 124 26.08 -1.76 -14.51
CA GLU A 124 26.12 -3.10 -15.07
C GLU A 124 24.83 -3.53 -15.80
N LEU A 125 23.75 -2.76 -15.74
CA LEU A 125 22.52 -3.09 -16.47
C LEU A 125 22.78 -3.17 -17.99
N PRO A 126 22.29 -4.22 -18.69
CA PRO A 126 22.58 -4.46 -20.10
C PRO A 126 22.04 -3.35 -21.00
N LYS A 127 20.92 -2.74 -20.60
CA LYS A 127 20.32 -1.58 -21.22
C LYS A 127 19.80 -0.65 -20.13
N LYS A 128 19.83 0.66 -20.38
CA LYS A 128 19.26 1.64 -19.46
C LYS A 128 17.78 1.80 -19.74
N ILE A 129 16.96 1.77 -18.69
CA ILE A 129 15.56 2.20 -18.76
C ILE A 129 15.55 3.72 -18.91
N PRO A 130 14.70 4.31 -19.76
CA PRO A 130 14.45 5.74 -19.72
C PRO A 130 13.95 6.12 -18.32
N LEU A 131 14.76 6.87 -17.57
CA LEU A 131 14.37 7.33 -16.24
C LEU A 131 13.69 8.70 -16.35
N SER A 132 12.41 8.74 -15.98
CA SER A 132 11.79 9.99 -15.53
C SER A 132 11.96 10.04 -14.01
N GLN A 133 12.94 10.81 -13.54
CA GLN A 133 13.15 10.97 -12.10
C GLN A 133 11.96 11.66 -11.45
N ILE A 134 11.60 11.19 -10.27
CA ILE A 134 10.71 11.92 -9.37
C ILE A 134 11.53 13.04 -8.71
N ASP A 135 10.92 14.21 -8.55
CA ASP A 135 11.58 15.33 -7.90
C ASP A 135 11.74 15.01 -6.40
N HIS A 136 12.93 15.28 -5.85
CA HIS A 136 13.19 15.12 -4.42
C HIS A 136 12.14 15.81 -3.52
N ILE A 137 11.55 16.93 -3.98
CA ILE A 137 10.53 17.67 -3.22
C ILE A 137 9.19 16.95 -3.11
N ASP A 138 8.92 15.98 -3.98
CA ASP A 138 7.69 15.17 -3.91
C ASP A 138 7.74 14.17 -2.73
N TRP A 139 8.93 13.89 -2.19
CA TRP A 139 9.12 12.94 -1.09
C TRP A 139 9.06 13.60 0.29
N ILE A 140 8.09 13.16 1.11
CA ILE A 140 7.81 13.70 2.43
C ILE A 140 8.48 12.86 3.53
N PHE A 141 9.61 13.34 4.03
CA PHE A 141 10.32 12.76 5.18
C PHE A 141 9.82 13.29 6.54
N SER A 142 9.32 14.52 6.61
CA SER A 142 8.76 15.10 7.85
C SER A 142 7.33 15.58 7.58
N PRO A 143 6.35 15.28 8.47
CA PRO A 143 6.45 14.67 9.80
C PRO A 143 6.39 13.13 9.81
N THR A 144 6.92 12.46 8.78
CA THR A 144 6.93 11.00 8.68
C THR A 144 7.83 10.39 9.76
N ARG A 145 7.44 9.25 10.35
CA ARG A 145 8.31 8.52 11.30
C ARG A 145 9.48 7.87 10.52
N PRO A 146 10.70 7.75 11.10
CA PRO A 146 11.85 7.17 10.40
C PRO A 146 11.59 5.80 9.77
N SER A 147 10.89 4.91 10.48
CA SER A 147 10.50 3.61 9.95
C SER A 147 9.60 3.67 8.71
N ASN A 148 8.98 4.82 8.42
CA ASN A 148 8.08 5.05 7.28
C ASN A 148 8.70 5.95 6.21
N PHE A 149 10.00 6.27 6.30
CA PHE A 149 10.66 7.10 5.31
C PHE A 149 10.60 6.50 3.91
N PRO A 150 10.47 7.33 2.85
CA PRO A 150 10.49 6.89 1.47
C PRO A 150 11.65 5.96 1.12
N THR A 151 12.84 6.20 1.66
CA THR A 151 14.04 5.37 1.47
C THR A 151 13.82 3.91 1.86
N ILE A 152 13.33 3.62 3.08
CA ILE A 152 13.01 2.24 3.48
C ILE A 152 11.86 1.68 2.63
N ARG A 153 10.88 2.51 2.28
CA ARG A 153 9.70 2.06 1.52
C ARG A 153 10.07 1.66 0.10
N ILE A 154 10.96 2.40 -0.56
CA ILE A 154 11.55 2.05 -1.86
C ILE A 154 12.39 0.78 -1.78
N ALA A 155 13.19 0.63 -0.71
CA ALA A 155 13.94 -0.60 -0.50
C ALA A 155 13.04 -1.83 -0.27
N THR A 156 11.95 -1.67 0.48
CA THR A 156 10.96 -2.74 0.65
C THR A 156 10.24 -3.04 -0.66
N ALA A 157 9.97 -2.01 -1.47
CA ALA A 157 9.37 -2.18 -2.78
C ALA A 157 10.23 -3.03 -3.72
N SER A 158 11.57 -2.93 -3.67
CA SER A 158 12.44 -3.79 -4.50
C SER A 158 12.26 -5.28 -4.17
N VAL A 159 12.06 -5.61 -2.89
CA VAL A 159 11.76 -6.99 -2.45
C VAL A 159 10.42 -7.46 -3.01
N PHE A 160 9.38 -6.63 -2.95
CA PHE A 160 8.07 -7.01 -3.51
C PHE A 160 8.08 -7.11 -5.03
N LEU A 161 8.80 -6.22 -5.70
CA LEU A 161 9.00 -6.26 -7.13
C LEU A 161 9.68 -7.57 -7.55
N GLN A 162 10.69 -8.01 -6.79
CA GLN A 162 11.30 -9.33 -6.99
C GLN A 162 10.29 -10.47 -6.82
N LYS A 163 9.43 -10.41 -5.80
CA LYS A 163 8.38 -11.42 -5.59
C LYS A 163 7.35 -11.44 -6.71
N ILE A 164 7.00 -10.28 -7.27
CA ILE A 164 6.07 -10.16 -8.40
C ILE A 164 6.69 -10.80 -9.65
N ILE A 165 7.91 -10.39 -10.02
CA ILE A 165 8.55 -10.82 -11.26
C ILE A 165 8.98 -12.29 -11.19
N HIS A 166 9.61 -12.72 -10.10
CA HIS A 166 10.30 -14.03 -10.03
C HIS A 166 9.57 -15.08 -9.19
N GLN A 167 8.68 -14.68 -8.27
CA GLN A 167 8.03 -15.61 -7.33
C GLN A 167 6.51 -15.71 -7.52
N SER A 168 5.99 -15.16 -8.62
CA SER A 168 4.57 -15.23 -8.99
C SER A 168 3.63 -14.74 -7.86
N LEU A 169 3.98 -13.63 -7.20
CA LEU A 169 3.22 -13.08 -6.06
C LEU A 169 1.71 -13.00 -6.33
N PHE A 170 1.31 -12.52 -7.50
CA PHE A 170 -0.09 -12.44 -7.90
C PHE A 170 -0.80 -13.81 -7.84
N LYS A 171 -0.19 -14.84 -8.42
CA LYS A 171 -0.73 -16.21 -8.40
C LYS A 171 -0.83 -16.74 -6.97
N SER A 172 0.18 -16.48 -6.14
CA SER A 172 0.19 -16.91 -4.73
C SER A 172 -0.96 -16.29 -3.95
N ILE A 173 -1.21 -14.99 -4.11
CA ILE A 173 -2.33 -14.28 -3.48
C ILE A 173 -3.67 -14.93 -3.87
N ILE A 174 -3.93 -15.08 -5.18
CA ILE A 174 -5.18 -15.68 -5.66
C ILE A 174 -5.34 -17.12 -5.17
N THR A 175 -4.25 -17.90 -5.16
CA THR A 175 -4.27 -19.29 -4.67
C THR A 175 -4.66 -19.35 -3.19
N ILE A 176 -4.06 -18.52 -2.34
CA ILE A 176 -4.36 -18.48 -0.90
C ILE A 176 -5.83 -18.11 -0.66
N VAL A 177 -6.31 -17.04 -1.30
CA VAL A 177 -7.70 -16.59 -1.11
C VAL A 177 -8.71 -17.62 -1.63
N SER A 178 -8.45 -18.22 -2.79
CA SER A 178 -9.33 -19.24 -3.40
C SER A 178 -9.37 -20.56 -2.63
N GLY A 179 -8.44 -20.82 -1.70
CA GLY A 179 -8.34 -22.08 -0.96
C GLY A 179 -9.63 -22.42 -0.20
N LYS A 180 -10.39 -23.41 -0.68
CA LYS A 180 -11.72 -23.75 -0.16
C LYS A 180 -11.74 -24.29 1.28
N TYR A 181 -10.69 -25.02 1.67
CA TYR A 181 -10.66 -25.74 2.95
C TYR A 181 -9.81 -25.05 4.03
N SER A 182 -9.26 -23.87 3.73
CA SER A 182 -8.50 -23.07 4.70
C SER A 182 -9.43 -22.12 5.42
N SER A 183 -9.31 -22.04 6.74
CA SER A 183 -10.02 -21.02 7.53
C SER A 183 -9.53 -19.60 7.17
N PRO A 184 -10.32 -18.55 7.42
CA PRO A 184 -9.89 -17.17 7.19
C PRO A 184 -8.56 -16.83 7.89
N GLU A 185 -8.38 -17.26 9.14
CA GLU A 185 -7.16 -17.03 9.93
C GLU A 185 -5.95 -17.68 9.28
N SER A 186 -6.09 -18.93 8.80
CA SER A 186 -5.01 -19.61 8.07
C SER A 186 -4.65 -18.90 6.77
N LYS A 187 -5.63 -18.29 6.08
CA LYS A 187 -5.38 -17.49 4.87
C LYS A 187 -4.67 -16.19 5.22
N ILE A 188 -5.06 -15.52 6.31
CA ILE A 188 -4.41 -14.31 6.81
C ILE A 188 -2.93 -14.60 7.12
N ASP A 189 -2.64 -15.66 7.86
CA ASP A 189 -1.26 -16.07 8.18
C ASP A 189 -0.43 -16.32 6.92
N GLN A 190 -1.00 -16.99 5.92
CA GLN A 190 -0.34 -17.23 4.65
C GLN A 190 -0.09 -15.94 3.87
N LEU A 191 -1.05 -15.02 3.85
CA LEU A 191 -0.88 -13.70 3.23
C LEU A 191 0.24 -12.92 3.92
N VAL A 192 0.26 -12.87 5.26
CA VAL A 192 1.33 -12.19 6.03
C VAL A 192 2.69 -12.77 5.67
N ARG A 193 2.85 -14.11 5.62
CA ARG A 193 4.11 -14.75 5.22
C ARG A 193 4.53 -14.40 3.79
N VAL A 194 3.57 -14.31 2.87
CA VAL A 194 3.84 -13.91 1.49
C VAL A 194 4.33 -12.46 1.41
N PHE A 195 3.85 -11.58 2.30
CA PHE A 195 4.27 -10.18 2.40
C PHE A 195 5.48 -9.93 3.31
N ASP A 196 6.04 -10.96 3.95
CA ASP A 196 7.25 -10.82 4.77
C ASP A 196 8.46 -10.42 3.91
N ALA A 197 8.98 -9.22 4.11
CA ALA A 197 10.11 -8.71 3.35
C ALA A 197 11.47 -9.26 3.81
N GLY A 198 11.50 -9.99 4.94
CA GLY A 198 12.71 -10.57 5.49
C GLY A 198 13.73 -9.52 5.98
N ASP A 199 14.96 -9.97 6.13
CA ASP A 199 16.09 -9.12 6.53
C ASP A 199 16.77 -8.49 5.30
N HIS A 200 17.12 -7.22 5.44
CA HIS A 200 17.95 -6.47 4.51
C HIS A 200 19.25 -6.00 5.19
N PRO A 201 20.43 -6.35 4.67
CA PRO A 201 21.72 -6.06 5.31
C PRO A 201 21.93 -4.59 5.69
N PHE A 202 21.59 -3.65 4.79
CA PHE A 202 21.72 -2.21 5.02
C PHE A 202 20.49 -1.61 5.74
N TRP A 203 19.30 -1.72 5.13
CA TRP A 203 18.06 -1.09 5.61
C TRP A 203 17.51 -1.60 6.94
N ASN A 204 17.96 -2.74 7.49
CA ASN A 204 17.61 -3.07 8.87
C ASN A 204 18.32 -2.17 9.90
N TYR A 205 19.34 -1.42 9.49
CA TYR A 205 20.18 -0.57 10.35
C TYR A 205 20.20 0.90 9.89
N HIS A 206 19.38 1.28 8.92
CA HIS A 206 19.35 2.62 8.33
C HIS A 206 17.91 3.03 8.00
N TYR A 207 17.51 4.22 8.43
CA TYR A 207 16.24 4.83 8.03
C TYR A 207 16.35 5.60 6.71
N SER A 208 17.54 6.15 6.44
CA SER A 208 17.93 6.79 5.19
C SER A 208 19.44 6.58 4.98
N PHE A 209 19.98 6.98 3.83
CA PHE A 209 21.42 6.94 3.56
C PHE A 209 22.28 7.83 4.48
N THR A 210 21.65 8.64 5.34
CA THR A 210 22.32 9.54 6.29
C THR A 210 21.88 9.29 7.74
N GLU A 211 20.95 8.35 7.99
CA GLU A 211 20.38 8.10 9.31
C GLU A 211 20.51 6.63 9.69
N ALA A 212 21.65 6.29 10.29
CA ALA A 212 21.93 4.97 10.83
C ALA A 212 21.29 4.74 12.22
N THR A 213 21.09 3.47 12.57
CA THR A 213 20.63 3.04 13.89
C THR A 213 21.40 1.81 14.35
N HIS A 214 21.84 1.80 15.60
CA HIS A 214 22.49 0.63 16.20
C HIS A 214 21.51 -0.52 16.47
N LYS A 215 20.21 -0.22 16.56
CA LYS A 215 19.18 -1.23 16.79
C LYS A 215 18.63 -1.71 15.46
N LYS A 216 18.76 -3.01 15.21
CA LYS A 216 18.10 -3.70 14.10
C LYS A 216 16.59 -3.45 14.15
N HIS A 217 16.02 -2.97 13.06
CA HIS A 217 14.58 -2.84 12.87
C HIS A 217 14.13 -3.63 11.64
N SER A 218 12.87 -4.04 11.58
CA SER A 218 12.31 -4.60 10.34
C SER A 218 12.15 -3.49 9.30
N ILE A 219 12.40 -3.81 8.02
CA ILE A 219 12.05 -2.93 6.90
C ILE A 219 10.53 -2.89 6.67
N LEU A 220 9.83 -3.96 7.07
CA LEU A 220 8.39 -4.06 7.05
C LEU A 220 7.88 -4.82 8.28
N GLY A 221 7.27 -4.10 9.22
CA GLY A 221 6.69 -4.70 10.42
C GLY A 221 5.37 -5.43 10.14
N GLU A 222 4.97 -6.32 11.05
CA GLU A 222 3.74 -7.11 10.92
C GLU A 222 2.47 -6.27 10.81
N SER A 223 2.31 -5.25 11.66
CA SER A 223 1.20 -4.29 11.53
C SER A 223 1.09 -3.74 10.12
N ARG A 224 2.23 -3.58 9.43
CA ARG A 224 2.27 -3.03 8.09
C ARG A 224 1.86 -4.02 7.02
N MET A 225 2.19 -5.29 7.22
CA MET A 225 1.68 -6.35 6.35
C MET A 225 0.15 -6.41 6.43
N PHE A 226 -0.43 -6.27 7.63
CA PHE A 226 -1.88 -6.15 7.78
C PHE A 226 -2.46 -4.91 7.07
N ASP A 227 -1.80 -3.74 7.18
CA ASP A 227 -2.24 -2.55 6.45
C ASP A 227 -2.27 -2.77 4.93
N ILE A 228 -1.24 -3.42 4.36
CA ILE A 228 -1.20 -3.76 2.92
C ILE A 228 -2.31 -4.76 2.59
N ILE A 229 -2.52 -5.78 3.42
CA ILE A 229 -3.57 -6.77 3.18
C ILE A 229 -4.95 -6.10 3.15
N VAL A 230 -5.27 -5.28 4.16
CA VAL A 230 -6.57 -4.60 4.27
C VAL A 230 -6.78 -3.56 3.16
N ASN A 231 -5.80 -2.68 2.93
CA ASN A 231 -6.00 -1.52 2.05
C ASN A 231 -5.67 -1.81 0.58
N THR A 232 -4.84 -2.82 0.30
CA THR A 232 -4.36 -3.13 -1.07
C THR A 232 -4.90 -4.47 -1.53
N ILE A 233 -4.64 -5.55 -0.78
CA ILE A 233 -4.87 -6.91 -1.27
C ILE A 233 -6.34 -7.29 -1.30
N ILE A 234 -7.10 -6.99 -0.24
CA ILE A 234 -8.53 -7.28 -0.20
C ILE A 234 -9.27 -6.56 -1.33
N PRO A 235 -9.13 -5.24 -1.54
CA PRO A 235 -9.75 -4.56 -2.68
C PRO A 235 -9.30 -5.11 -4.04
N PHE A 236 -8.00 -5.39 -4.20
CA PHE A 236 -7.45 -5.94 -5.44
C PHE A 236 -8.07 -7.31 -5.80
N VAL A 237 -8.17 -8.22 -4.83
CA VAL A 237 -8.75 -9.55 -5.08
C VAL A 237 -10.27 -9.49 -5.26
N CYS A 238 -10.97 -8.58 -4.56
CA CYS A 238 -12.39 -8.31 -4.82
C CYS A 238 -12.61 -7.82 -6.27
N LEU A 239 -11.75 -6.94 -6.78
CA LEU A 239 -11.80 -6.49 -8.17
C LEU A 239 -11.56 -7.66 -9.13
N TYR A 240 -10.54 -8.49 -8.89
CA TYR A 240 -10.29 -9.70 -9.66
C TYR A 240 -11.51 -10.62 -9.70
N ALA A 241 -12.10 -10.89 -8.53
CA ALA A 241 -13.27 -11.74 -8.41
C ALA A 241 -14.48 -11.19 -9.20
N ASN A 242 -14.73 -9.88 -9.13
CA ASN A 242 -15.81 -9.24 -9.88
C ASN A 242 -15.57 -9.31 -11.40
N VAL A 243 -14.37 -8.94 -11.87
CA VAL A 243 -14.02 -8.95 -13.30
C VAL A 243 -14.19 -10.34 -13.93
N PHE A 244 -13.86 -11.40 -13.19
CA PHE A 244 -13.92 -12.78 -13.68
C PHE A 244 -15.15 -13.58 -13.21
N GLY A 245 -16.11 -12.95 -12.52
CA GLY A 245 -17.31 -13.62 -12.01
C GLY A 245 -17.01 -14.78 -11.05
N LYS A 246 -16.04 -14.60 -10.15
CA LYS A 246 -15.60 -15.60 -9.15
C LYS A 246 -16.22 -15.31 -7.79
N GLU A 247 -17.51 -15.60 -7.68
CA GLU A 247 -18.30 -15.35 -6.45
C GLU A 247 -17.69 -16.02 -5.21
N ASP A 248 -17.14 -17.22 -5.37
CA ASP A 248 -16.45 -17.96 -4.31
C ASP A 248 -15.21 -17.22 -3.77
N ILE A 249 -14.40 -16.65 -4.66
CA ILE A 249 -13.24 -15.84 -4.27
C ILE A 249 -13.70 -14.54 -3.58
N PHE A 250 -14.76 -13.92 -4.07
CA PHE A 250 -15.32 -12.72 -3.46
C PHE A 250 -15.81 -12.99 -2.02
N GLU A 251 -16.57 -14.06 -1.81
CA GLU A 251 -17.00 -14.49 -0.47
C GLU A 251 -15.82 -14.78 0.46
N HIS A 252 -14.79 -15.48 -0.04
CA HIS A 252 -13.58 -15.72 0.73
C HIS A 252 -12.85 -14.41 1.11
N CYS A 253 -12.80 -13.42 0.22
CA CYS A 253 -12.26 -12.10 0.52
C CYS A 253 -13.02 -11.42 1.66
N LEU A 254 -14.35 -11.47 1.64
CA LEU A 254 -15.17 -10.89 2.71
C LEU A 254 -14.93 -11.61 4.04
N ASN A 255 -14.85 -12.94 4.03
CA ASN A 255 -14.56 -13.74 5.23
C ASN A 255 -13.17 -13.43 5.80
N ILE A 256 -12.16 -13.20 4.95
CA ILE A 256 -10.85 -12.72 5.41
C ILE A 256 -10.98 -11.31 6.00
N ALA A 257 -11.68 -10.40 5.33
CA ALA A 257 -11.79 -9.00 5.75
C ALA A 257 -12.42 -8.84 7.14
N VAL A 258 -13.40 -9.68 7.50
CA VAL A 258 -14.05 -9.64 8.81
C VAL A 258 -13.19 -10.20 9.94
N GLU A 259 -12.25 -11.11 9.63
CA GLU A 259 -11.35 -11.75 10.61
C GLU A 259 -9.97 -11.06 10.73
N LEU A 260 -9.70 -10.03 9.91
CA LEU A 260 -8.44 -9.29 10.00
C LEU A 260 -8.32 -8.56 11.37
N PRO A 261 -7.16 -8.69 12.05
CA PRO A 261 -6.97 -8.13 13.38
C PRO A 261 -6.98 -6.60 13.35
N LEU A 262 -7.10 -5.98 14.52
CA LEU A 262 -6.99 -4.53 14.66
C LEU A 262 -5.68 -4.01 14.06
N LEU A 263 -5.82 -2.97 13.24
CA LEU A 263 -4.71 -2.18 12.72
C LEU A 263 -4.28 -1.11 13.73
N GLU A 264 -3.14 -0.48 13.46
CA GLU A 264 -2.64 0.65 14.22
C GLU A 264 -3.67 1.79 14.31
N ASP A 265 -3.80 2.36 15.51
CA ASP A 265 -4.70 3.47 15.77
C ASP A 265 -4.25 4.76 15.06
N ASN A 266 -5.20 5.57 14.62
CA ASN A 266 -4.94 6.82 13.90
C ASN A 266 -5.83 7.97 14.39
N ALA A 267 -5.54 9.19 13.94
CA ALA A 267 -6.23 10.39 14.42
C ALA A 267 -7.75 10.36 14.15
N ILE A 268 -8.17 9.73 13.05
CA ILE A 268 -9.58 9.55 12.70
C ILE A 268 -10.24 8.60 13.69
N LEU A 269 -9.64 7.44 13.96
CA LEU A 269 -10.16 6.46 14.90
C LEU A 269 -10.28 7.03 16.32
N ARG A 270 -9.27 7.79 16.79
CA ARG A 270 -9.39 8.51 18.08
C ARG A 270 -10.51 9.52 18.10
N THR A 271 -10.71 10.25 17.01
CA THR A 271 -11.80 11.22 16.87
C THR A 271 -13.15 10.53 16.90
N MET A 272 -13.31 9.45 16.11
CA MET A 272 -14.53 8.64 16.08
C MET A 272 -14.81 7.95 17.40
N ASN A 273 -13.76 7.49 18.10
CA ASN A 273 -13.94 6.94 19.44
C ASN A 273 -14.43 8.00 20.41
N LYS A 274 -13.88 9.21 20.37
CA LYS A 274 -14.31 10.31 21.25
C LYS A 274 -15.73 10.81 20.95
N GLN A 275 -16.09 10.91 19.67
CA GLN A 275 -17.33 11.57 19.24
C GLN A 275 -18.51 10.62 19.11
N LEU A 276 -18.28 9.39 18.64
CA LEU A 276 -19.34 8.45 18.29
C LEU A 276 -19.36 7.22 19.19
N VAL A 277 -18.26 6.47 19.26
CA VAL A 277 -18.23 5.17 19.96
C VAL A 277 -18.24 5.34 21.47
N ASN A 278 -17.48 6.31 21.99
CA ASN A 278 -17.29 6.63 23.41
C ASN A 278 -17.05 5.39 24.29
N ASN A 279 -16.22 4.46 23.80
CA ASN A 279 -15.95 3.15 24.41
C ASN A 279 -17.20 2.29 24.71
N LYS A 280 -18.36 2.58 24.10
CA LYS A 280 -19.61 1.81 24.25
C LYS A 280 -19.73 0.68 23.23
N LEU A 281 -19.08 0.81 22.09
CA LEU A 281 -18.91 -0.26 21.10
C LEU A 281 -17.48 -0.78 21.19
N LYS A 282 -17.33 -2.08 21.35
CA LYS A 282 -16.02 -2.73 21.31
C LYS A 282 -15.60 -2.88 19.85
N ILE A 283 -14.44 -2.31 19.51
CA ILE A 283 -13.82 -2.47 18.18
C ILE A 283 -12.78 -3.58 18.30
N GLU A 284 -12.98 -4.66 17.56
CA GLU A 284 -12.21 -5.91 17.65
C GLU A 284 -11.49 -6.27 16.35
N PHE A 285 -11.93 -5.71 15.22
CA PHE A 285 -11.44 -6.11 13.89
C PHE A 285 -11.22 -4.91 12.97
N ALA A 286 -10.35 -5.10 11.96
CA ALA A 286 -10.00 -4.06 10.98
C ALA A 286 -11.21 -3.51 10.23
N TYR A 287 -12.19 -4.35 9.84
CA TYR A 287 -13.36 -3.88 9.07
C TYR A 287 -14.18 -2.85 9.85
N GLN A 288 -14.25 -2.95 11.17
CA GLN A 288 -14.95 -1.99 12.02
C GLN A 288 -14.19 -0.65 12.06
N GLN A 289 -12.85 -0.69 12.13
CA GLN A 289 -12.01 0.50 12.01
C GLN A 289 -12.22 1.17 10.65
N GLN A 290 -12.25 0.40 9.56
CA GLN A 290 -12.52 0.92 8.22
C GLN A 290 -13.92 1.54 8.11
N GLY A 291 -14.93 0.92 8.72
CA GLY A 291 -16.28 1.49 8.83
C GLY A 291 -16.30 2.85 9.54
N LEU A 292 -15.59 2.99 10.66
CA LEU A 292 -15.46 4.27 11.37
C LEU A 292 -14.72 5.31 10.53
N ILE A 293 -13.66 4.92 9.82
CA ILE A 293 -12.90 5.81 8.93
C ILE A 293 -13.79 6.29 7.77
N GLN A 294 -14.57 5.39 7.17
CA GLN A 294 -15.51 5.70 6.10
C GLN A 294 -16.57 6.69 6.60
N LEU A 295 -17.21 6.40 7.75
CA LEU A 295 -18.19 7.31 8.36
C LEU A 295 -17.62 8.71 8.59
N HIS A 296 -16.41 8.79 9.14
CA HIS A 296 -15.74 10.06 9.39
C HIS A 296 -15.51 10.85 8.09
N LYS A 297 -14.84 10.22 7.11
CA LYS A 297 -14.42 10.87 5.87
C LYS A 297 -15.60 11.27 4.99
N ARG A 298 -16.65 10.45 4.94
CA ARG A 298 -17.77 10.62 4.02
C ARG A 298 -18.95 11.40 4.59
N TYR A 299 -19.13 11.37 5.91
CA TYR A 299 -20.27 12.02 6.56
C TYR A 299 -19.83 13.07 7.56
N CYS A 300 -19.04 12.71 8.58
CA CYS A 300 -18.75 13.61 9.70
C CYS A 300 -17.97 14.86 9.28
N VAL A 301 -16.91 14.70 8.48
CA VAL A 301 -16.04 15.83 8.05
C VAL A 301 -16.77 16.82 7.15
N VAL A 302 -17.74 16.34 6.38
CA VAL A 302 -18.53 17.14 5.43
C VAL A 302 -19.91 17.52 6.00
N GLU A 303 -20.15 17.29 7.29
CA GLU A 303 -21.37 17.67 8.02
C GLU A 303 -22.67 17.01 7.48
N ARG A 304 -22.58 15.87 6.79
CA ARG A 304 -23.75 15.13 6.21
C ARG A 304 -24.45 14.22 7.22
N CYS A 305 -24.64 14.69 8.45
CA CYS A 305 -25.25 13.89 9.52
C CYS A 305 -26.69 13.44 9.20
N GLY A 306 -27.47 14.23 8.47
CA GLY A 306 -28.84 13.86 8.07
C GLY A 306 -28.91 12.71 7.04
N GLU A 307 -27.81 12.42 6.36
CA GLU A 307 -27.72 11.34 5.36
C GLU A 307 -27.08 10.07 5.93
N CYS A 308 -26.31 10.19 7.00
CA CYS A 308 -25.71 9.06 7.70
C CYS A 308 -26.78 8.22 8.40
N GLU A 309 -26.77 6.89 8.23
CA GLU A 309 -27.72 5.99 8.90
C GLU A 309 -27.75 6.15 10.43
N ILE A 310 -26.61 6.41 11.04
CA ILE A 310 -26.54 6.70 12.49
C ILE A 310 -27.17 8.05 12.80
N GLY A 311 -26.87 9.07 11.99
CA GLY A 311 -27.40 10.41 12.20
C GLY A 311 -28.92 10.46 11.98
N LYS A 312 -29.45 9.75 10.98
CA LYS A 312 -30.89 9.56 10.78
C LYS A 312 -31.56 9.05 12.06
N VAL A 313 -30.99 8.04 12.72
CA VAL A 313 -31.56 7.52 13.99
C VAL A 313 -31.43 8.52 15.15
N VAL A 314 -30.27 9.18 15.28
CA VAL A 314 -29.98 10.07 16.43
C VAL A 314 -30.71 11.42 16.37
N PHE A 315 -30.96 11.93 15.15
CA PHE A 315 -31.53 13.25 14.90
C PHE A 315 -32.99 13.23 14.40
N THR A 316 -33.61 12.05 14.31
CA THR A 316 -35.07 11.97 14.11
C THR A 316 -35.78 12.38 15.42
N PRO A 317 -36.77 13.29 15.37
CA PRO A 317 -37.48 13.80 16.55
C PRO A 317 -38.17 12.75 17.42
#